data_AF-A0A920G278-F1
#
_entry.id   AF-A0A920G278-F1
#
_cell.length_a   1.000
_cell.length_b   1.000
_cell.length_c   1.000
_cell.angle_alpha   90.00
_cell.angle_beta   90.00
_cell.angle_gamma   90.00
#
_symmetry.space_group_name_H-M   'P 1'
#
loop_
_entity.id
_entity.type
_entity.pdbx_description
1 polymer ?
#
loop_
_entity_poly.entity_id
_entity_poly.type
_entity_poly.pdbx_seq_one_letter_code
_entity_poly.pdbx_strand_id
1 'polypeptide(L)'
;MDTRNPDLQLHPNFEKAMTHALTAELRPGDVIYLPSLWWHQVESLSAINGLVNYWWTETSAVYGAPMDALTHALMAIKSLPGAQKSAWKALFDYYVFSETADDRDYWQTPRQDRSGPIDDSLARRLRAELTNHLKR
;
A
#
# COMPACT_ATOMS: atom_id res chain seq x y z
N MET A 1 -12.62 -10.73 -18.59
CA MET A 1 -11.51 -11.61 -19.00
C MET A 1 -11.76 -12.95 -18.36
N ASP A 2 -11.75 -14.03 -19.13
CA ASP A 2 -11.82 -15.38 -18.56
C ASP A 2 -10.44 -15.74 -17.97
N THR A 3 -10.38 -16.03 -16.68
CA THR A 3 -9.13 -16.41 -16.00
C THR A 3 -8.73 -17.85 -16.30
N ARG A 4 -9.67 -18.72 -16.69
CA ARG A 4 -9.42 -20.13 -17.01
C ARG A 4 -8.91 -20.33 -18.44
N ASN A 5 -9.30 -19.46 -19.36
CA ASN A 5 -8.80 -19.44 -20.73
C ASN A 5 -8.48 -18.00 -21.17
N PRO A 6 -7.39 -17.40 -20.63
CA PRO A 6 -7.02 -16.04 -20.91
C PRO A 6 -6.54 -15.88 -22.36
N ASP A 7 -6.92 -14.79 -23.02
CA ASP A 7 -6.34 -14.43 -24.31
C ASP A 7 -4.90 -13.94 -24.10
N LEU A 8 -3.93 -14.84 -24.31
CA LEU A 8 -2.51 -14.55 -24.17
C LEU A 8 -1.93 -13.72 -25.32
N GLN A 9 -2.65 -13.55 -26.44
CA GLN A 9 -2.24 -12.63 -27.50
C GLN A 9 -2.49 -11.19 -27.07
N LEU A 10 -3.66 -10.92 -26.44
CA LEU A 10 -3.99 -9.61 -25.87
C LEU A 10 -3.28 -9.34 -24.54
N HIS A 11 -3.06 -10.38 -23.72
CA HIS A 11 -2.51 -10.26 -22.37
C HIS A 11 -1.34 -11.24 -22.13
N PRO A 12 -0.20 -11.07 -22.82
CA PRO A 12 0.92 -12.03 -22.76
C PRO A 12 1.54 -12.17 -21.37
N ASN A 13 1.49 -11.11 -20.54
CA ASN A 13 2.01 -11.19 -19.16
C ASN A 13 1.11 -11.99 -18.20
N PHE A 14 -0.09 -12.40 -18.62
CA PHE A 14 -0.99 -13.20 -17.80
C PHE A 14 -0.44 -14.61 -17.54
N GLU A 15 0.33 -15.17 -18.49
CA GLU A 15 1.04 -16.44 -18.28
C GLU A 15 1.98 -16.36 -17.08
N LYS A 16 2.75 -15.26 -16.96
CA LYS A 16 3.63 -15.03 -15.81
C LYS A 16 2.84 -14.88 -14.51
N ALA A 17 1.74 -14.12 -14.54
CA ALA A 17 0.88 -13.96 -13.36
C ALA A 17 0.33 -15.31 -12.88
N MET A 18 -0.06 -16.20 -13.81
CA MET A 18 -0.57 -17.53 -13.50
C MET A 18 0.47 -18.41 -12.77
N THR A 19 1.76 -18.25 -13.06
CA THR A 19 2.81 -19.00 -12.34
C THR A 19 2.94 -18.61 -10.86
N HIS A 20 2.45 -17.43 -10.48
CA HIS A 20 2.41 -16.93 -9.10
C HIS A 20 1.01 -17.04 -8.47
N ALA A 21 0.02 -17.56 -9.19
CA ALA A 21 -1.34 -17.64 -8.71
C ALA A 21 -1.46 -18.70 -7.60
N LEU A 22 -2.21 -18.37 -6.57
CA LEU A 22 -2.63 -19.30 -5.53
C LEU A 22 -4.13 -19.56 -5.69
N THR A 23 -4.53 -20.84 -5.65
CA THR A 23 -5.92 -21.25 -5.80
C THR A 23 -6.37 -22.00 -4.57
N ALA A 24 -7.56 -21.66 -4.07
CA ALA A 24 -8.22 -22.34 -2.98
C ALA A 24 -9.71 -22.48 -3.29
N GLU A 25 -10.29 -23.64 -2.95
CA GLU A 25 -11.73 -23.86 -2.98
C GLU A 25 -12.26 -23.74 -1.54
N LEU A 26 -13.30 -22.93 -1.35
CA LEU A 26 -13.87 -22.67 -0.03
C LEU A 26 -15.18 -23.42 0.16
N ARG A 27 -15.25 -24.19 1.24
CA ARG A 27 -16.47 -24.87 1.68
C ARG A 27 -17.25 -23.99 2.67
N PRO A 28 -18.53 -24.30 2.91
CA PRO A 28 -19.31 -23.58 3.93
C PRO A 28 -18.60 -23.60 5.29
N GLY A 29 -18.31 -22.41 5.82
CA GLY A 29 -17.60 -22.22 7.10
C GLY A 29 -16.09 -21.97 6.97
N ASP A 30 -15.49 -22.20 5.79
CA ASP A 30 -14.09 -21.88 5.56
C ASP A 30 -13.86 -20.36 5.53
N VAL A 31 -12.67 -19.94 5.98
CA VAL A 31 -12.26 -18.54 6.01
C VAL A 31 -10.90 -18.42 5.33
N ILE A 32 -10.75 -17.37 4.52
CA ILE A 32 -9.47 -16.95 3.97
C ILE A 32 -9.09 -15.57 4.47
N TYR A 33 -7.80 -15.37 4.72
CA TYR A 33 -7.22 -14.06 4.93
C TYR A 33 -6.59 -13.59 3.63
N LEU A 34 -7.01 -12.42 3.15
CA LEU A 34 -6.42 -11.77 1.98
C LEU A 34 -5.66 -10.52 2.44
N PRO A 35 -4.32 -10.52 2.38
CA PRO A 35 -3.54 -9.35 2.74
C PRO A 35 -3.88 -8.14 1.84
N SER A 36 -3.62 -6.94 2.36
CA SER A 36 -3.83 -5.71 1.59
C SER A 36 -3.08 -5.75 0.25
N LEU A 37 -3.72 -5.21 -0.80
CA LEU A 37 -3.21 -5.15 -2.18
C LEU A 37 -3.13 -6.49 -2.93
N TRP A 38 -3.61 -7.60 -2.35
CA TRP A 38 -3.67 -8.88 -3.07
C TRP A 38 -4.79 -8.89 -4.11
N TRP A 39 -4.41 -9.08 -5.38
CA TRP A 39 -5.34 -9.38 -6.45
C TRP A 39 -6.01 -10.73 -6.18
N HIS A 40 -7.33 -10.78 -6.27
CA HIS A 40 -8.09 -12.00 -6.06
C HIS A 40 -9.27 -12.06 -7.03
N GLN A 41 -9.56 -13.26 -7.52
CA GLN A 41 -10.73 -13.55 -8.32
C GLN A 41 -11.52 -14.65 -7.60
N VAL A 42 -12.83 -14.45 -7.49
CA VAL A 42 -13.75 -15.38 -6.83
C VAL A 42 -14.72 -15.94 -7.85
N GLU A 43 -14.92 -17.25 -7.83
CA GLU A 43 -15.90 -17.96 -8.65
C GLU A 43 -16.88 -18.72 -7.74
N SER A 44 -18.17 -18.69 -8.08
CA SER A 44 -19.15 -19.58 -7.46
C SER A 44 -19.20 -20.91 -8.19
N LEU A 45 -18.97 -22.01 -7.47
CA LEU A 45 -18.99 -23.37 -8.03
C LEU A 45 -20.38 -24.04 -7.95
N SER A 46 -21.37 -23.37 -7.36
CA SER A 46 -22.74 -23.88 -7.23
C SER A 46 -23.77 -22.81 -7.58
N ALA A 47 -25.02 -23.26 -7.77
CA ALA A 47 -26.14 -22.38 -8.14
C ALA A 47 -26.48 -21.33 -7.06
N ILE A 48 -26.12 -21.60 -5.78
CA ILE A 48 -26.36 -20.70 -4.66
C ILE A 48 -25.10 -20.67 -3.79
N ASN A 49 -24.49 -19.49 -3.64
CA ASN A 49 -23.43 -19.25 -2.66
C ASN A 49 -23.74 -18.05 -1.76
N GLY A 50 -23.07 -17.97 -0.62
CA GLY A 50 -23.08 -16.80 0.26
C GLY A 50 -21.71 -16.62 0.88
N LEU A 51 -21.21 -15.38 0.89
CA LEU A 51 -19.96 -14.99 1.54
C LEU A 51 -20.19 -13.73 2.37
N VAL A 52 -19.47 -13.64 3.49
CA VAL A 52 -19.39 -12.43 4.32
C VAL A 52 -17.92 -12.07 4.47
N ASN A 53 -17.59 -10.81 4.21
CA ASN A 53 -16.23 -10.29 4.29
C ASN A 53 -16.10 -9.23 5.39
N TYR A 54 -14.97 -9.23 6.09
CA TYR A 54 -14.59 -8.20 7.05
C TYR A 54 -13.36 -7.46 6.53
N TRP A 55 -13.41 -6.13 6.54
CA TRP A 55 -12.29 -5.27 6.16
C TRP A 55 -11.87 -4.46 7.38
N TRP A 56 -10.57 -4.40 7.63
CA TRP A 56 -10.00 -3.59 8.70
C TRP A 56 -8.62 -3.08 8.29
N THR A 57 -8.15 -2.05 8.99
CA THR A 57 -6.77 -1.55 8.89
C THR A 57 -6.02 -1.94 10.15
N GLU A 58 -4.74 -2.26 10.03
CA GLU A 58 -3.89 -2.58 11.18
C GLU A 58 -3.52 -1.34 12.01
N THR A 59 -3.74 -0.14 11.46
CA THR A 59 -3.31 1.12 12.05
C THR A 59 -4.48 2.06 12.33
N SER A 60 -4.28 3.00 13.26
CA SER A 60 -5.26 4.00 13.67
C SER A 60 -5.71 4.88 12.49
N ALA A 61 -7.00 5.20 12.44
CA ALA A 61 -7.57 6.11 11.43
C ALA A 61 -6.93 7.51 11.42
N VAL A 62 -6.23 7.89 12.51
CA VAL A 62 -5.49 9.15 12.60
C VAL A 62 -4.40 9.24 11.52
N TYR A 63 -3.82 8.11 11.11
CA TYR A 63 -2.75 8.04 10.11
C TYR A 63 -3.21 8.23 8.66
N GLY A 64 -4.51 8.13 8.38
CA GLY A 64 -5.07 8.30 7.03
C GLY A 64 -4.87 7.08 6.11
N ALA A 65 -5.32 7.20 4.86
CA ALA A 65 -5.25 6.11 3.89
C ALA A 65 -3.94 6.17 3.07
N PRO A 66 -3.23 5.05 2.84
CA PRO A 66 -2.03 5.02 2.01
C PRO A 66 -2.24 5.55 0.58
N MET A 67 -3.45 5.40 0.04
CA MET A 67 -3.83 5.92 -1.28
C MET A 67 -3.82 7.45 -1.36
N ASP A 68 -4.09 8.15 -0.25
CA ASP A 68 -4.03 9.63 -0.22
C ASP A 68 -2.57 10.11 -0.35
N ALA A 69 -1.65 9.43 0.33
CA ALA A 69 -0.21 9.69 0.22
C ALA A 69 0.30 9.43 -1.21
N LEU A 70 -0.12 8.32 -1.83
CA LEU A 70 0.22 8.00 -3.22
C LEU A 70 -0.34 9.05 -4.19
N THR A 71 -1.59 9.46 -4.01
CA THR A 71 -2.25 10.47 -4.86
C THR A 71 -1.49 11.80 -4.79
N HIS A 72 -1.11 12.24 -3.59
CA HIS A 72 -0.34 13.46 -3.42
C HIS A 72 1.06 13.36 -4.05
N ALA A 73 1.74 12.22 -3.89
CA ALA A 73 3.04 11.97 -4.51
C ALA A 73 2.94 11.95 -6.05
N LEU A 74 1.87 11.39 -6.63
CA LEU A 74 1.62 11.45 -8.06
C LEU A 74 1.50 12.90 -8.55
N MET A 75 0.74 13.72 -7.83
CA MET A 75 0.55 15.14 -8.17
C MET A 75 1.87 15.93 -8.08
N ALA A 76 2.66 15.72 -7.03
CA ALA A 76 3.84 16.55 -6.74
C ALA A 76 5.15 16.05 -7.39
N ILE A 77 5.31 14.74 -7.59
CA ILE A 77 6.61 14.12 -7.91
C ILE A 77 6.65 13.48 -9.30
N LYS A 78 5.54 12.91 -9.79
CA LYS A 78 5.54 12.07 -11.01
C LYS A 78 6.15 12.77 -12.24
N SER A 79 5.90 14.06 -12.37
CA SER A 79 6.31 14.89 -13.52
C SER A 79 7.68 15.56 -13.37
N LEU A 80 8.37 15.40 -12.24
CA LEU A 80 9.69 16.01 -12.04
C LEU A 80 10.76 15.41 -12.98
N PRO A 81 11.85 16.15 -13.27
CA PRO A 81 13.02 15.61 -13.98
C PRO A 81 13.61 14.38 -13.27
N GLY A 82 14.26 13.50 -14.04
CA GLY A 82 14.78 12.22 -13.55
C GLY A 82 15.64 12.34 -12.29
N ALA A 83 16.62 13.25 -12.29
CA ALA A 83 17.50 13.47 -11.14
C ALA A 83 16.75 13.87 -9.86
N GLN A 84 15.72 14.73 -9.99
CA GLN A 84 14.90 15.15 -8.86
C GLN A 84 14.03 14.01 -8.34
N LYS A 85 13.44 13.19 -9.23
CA LYS A 85 12.69 12.00 -8.81
C LYS A 85 13.57 11.01 -8.05
N SER A 86 14.81 10.81 -8.49
CA SER A 86 15.76 9.95 -7.78
C SER A 86 16.11 10.49 -6.39
N ALA A 87 16.30 11.81 -6.25
CA ALA A 87 16.55 12.43 -4.95
C ALA A 87 15.34 12.29 -4.01
N TRP A 88 14.12 12.53 -4.50
CA TRP A 88 12.90 12.31 -3.72
C TRP A 88 12.69 10.85 -3.35
N LYS A 89 12.99 9.90 -4.26
CA LYS A 89 12.93 8.47 -3.95
C LYS A 89 13.84 8.13 -2.77
N ALA A 90 15.08 8.63 -2.76
CA ALA A 90 15.99 8.42 -1.63
C ALA A 90 15.45 8.98 -0.30
N LEU A 91 14.76 10.13 -0.34
CA LEU A 91 14.09 10.67 0.85
C LEU A 91 12.91 9.80 1.31
N PHE A 92 12.10 9.27 0.39
CA PHE A 92 11.04 8.31 0.73
C PHE A 92 11.60 7.02 1.32
N ASP A 93 12.66 6.48 0.71
CA ASP A 93 13.35 5.30 1.21
C ASP A 93 13.85 5.53 2.65
N TYR A 94 14.44 6.71 2.93
CA TYR A 94 14.92 7.06 4.27
C TYR A 94 13.79 7.31 5.30
N TYR A 95 12.77 8.10 4.98
CA TYR A 95 11.74 8.52 5.94
C TYR A 95 10.52 7.60 6.05
N VAL A 96 10.25 6.77 5.05
CA VAL A 96 8.99 5.99 4.96
C VAL A 96 9.25 4.48 4.93
N PHE A 97 10.29 4.01 4.22
CA PHE A 97 10.48 2.58 3.96
C PHE A 97 11.65 1.94 4.72
N SER A 98 12.52 2.72 5.38
CA SER A 98 13.63 2.17 6.16
C SER A 98 13.11 1.39 7.37
N GLU A 99 13.37 0.08 7.40
CA GLU A 99 12.95 -0.80 8.50
C GLU A 99 13.81 -0.63 9.76
N THR A 100 15.09 -0.29 9.57
CA THR A 100 16.06 -0.13 10.65
C THR A 100 16.24 1.34 11.01
N ALA A 101 16.42 1.62 12.30
CA ALA A 101 16.89 2.91 12.77
C ALA A 101 18.42 3.00 12.85
N ASP A 102 19.16 2.03 12.28
CA ASP A 102 20.61 1.92 12.42
C ASP A 102 21.37 3.12 11.84
N ASP A 103 20.83 3.76 10.80
CA ASP A 103 21.32 5.01 10.23
C ASP A 103 20.74 6.26 10.91
N ARG A 104 19.99 6.09 12.02
CA ARG A 104 19.58 7.15 12.97
C ARG A 104 20.45 7.14 14.24
N ASP A 105 21.27 6.10 14.46
CA ASP A 105 22.15 5.95 15.63
C ASP A 105 23.43 6.79 15.61
N TYR A 106 23.81 7.36 14.45
CA TYR A 106 24.97 8.27 14.39
C TYR A 106 24.75 9.55 15.24
N TRP A 107 23.51 9.83 15.61
CA TRP A 107 23.11 11.00 16.38
C TRP A 107 22.82 10.57 17.82
N GLN A 108 23.73 10.88 18.75
CA GLN A 108 23.64 10.50 20.17
C GLN A 108 22.47 11.15 20.95
N THR A 109 21.61 11.92 20.30
CA THR A 109 20.46 12.57 20.91
C THR A 109 19.22 12.22 20.10
N PRO A 110 18.13 11.72 20.72
CA PRO A 110 16.88 11.50 20.02
C PRO A 110 16.43 12.81 19.39
N ARG A 111 16.44 12.89 18.06
CA ARG A 111 15.90 14.05 17.38
C ARG A 111 14.39 14.05 17.56
N GLN A 112 13.85 15.20 17.93
CA GLN A 112 12.41 15.47 17.89
C GLN A 112 12.01 15.85 16.45
N ASP A 113 12.50 15.10 15.46
CA ASP A 113 12.24 15.33 14.04
C ASP A 113 11.23 14.31 13.48
N ARG A 114 11.00 14.34 12.16
CA ARG A 114 10.06 13.44 11.46
C ARG A 114 10.61 12.01 11.29
N SER A 115 11.81 11.71 11.78
CA SER A 115 12.47 10.41 11.59
C SER A 115 12.16 9.41 12.70
N GLY A 116 11.55 9.81 13.81
CA GLY A 116 11.10 8.90 14.87
C GLY A 116 9.80 8.15 14.55
N PRO A 117 9.40 7.16 15.38
CA PRO A 117 8.10 6.51 15.25
C PRO A 117 6.96 7.52 15.24
N ILE A 118 5.98 7.33 14.36
CA ILE A 118 4.82 8.22 14.28
C ILE A 118 3.82 7.86 15.40
N ASP A 119 3.83 8.66 16.47
CA ASP A 119 2.76 8.66 17.45
C ASP A 119 1.53 9.45 16.96
N ASP A 120 0.43 9.31 17.70
CA ASP A 120 -0.83 9.99 17.45
C ASP A 120 -0.72 11.53 17.41
N SER A 121 0.19 12.10 18.20
CA SER A 121 0.40 13.55 18.29
C SER A 121 1.07 14.10 17.04
N LEU A 122 2.16 13.44 16.62
CA LEU A 122 2.88 13.75 15.41
C LEU A 122 1.97 13.53 14.19
N ALA A 123 1.21 12.44 14.13
CA ALA A 123 0.26 12.19 13.04
C ALA A 123 -0.76 13.32 12.85
N ARG A 124 -1.37 13.82 13.93
CA ARG A 124 -2.30 14.95 13.87
C ARG A 124 -1.62 16.23 13.37
N ARG A 125 -0.37 16.48 13.80
CA ARG A 125 0.41 17.64 13.36
C ARG A 125 0.73 17.58 11.87
N LEU A 126 1.19 16.42 11.38
CA LEU A 126 1.47 16.18 9.96
C LEU A 126 0.22 16.37 9.11
N ARG A 127 -0.93 15.87 9.59
CA ARG A 127 -2.22 16.02 8.90
C ARG A 127 -2.65 17.48 8.80
N ALA A 128 -2.49 18.26 9.87
CA ALA A 128 -2.81 19.69 9.88
C ALA A 128 -1.90 20.48 8.92
N GLU A 129 -0.60 20.20 8.93
CA GLU A 129 0.36 20.79 7.99
C GLU A 129 -0.01 20.50 6.54
N LEU A 130 -0.25 19.22 6.19
CA LEU A 130 -0.62 18.82 4.84
C LEU A 130 -1.93 19.48 4.40
N THR A 131 -2.95 19.50 5.27
CA THR A 131 -4.25 20.13 4.98
C THR A 131 -4.09 21.63 4.70
N ASN A 132 -3.23 22.32 5.46
CA ASN A 132 -2.98 23.75 5.25
C ASN A 132 -2.22 24.03 3.95
N HIS A 133 -1.30 23.15 3.55
CA HIS A 133 -0.60 23.28 2.27
C HIS A 133 -1.50 23.00 1.08
N LEU A 134 -2.41 22.03 1.18
CA LEU A 134 -3.36 21.68 0.12
C LEU A 134 -4.47 22.72 -0.10
N LYS A 135 -4.70 23.62 0.87
CA LYS A 135 -5.66 24.72 0.76
C LYS A 135 -5.12 25.95 0.01
N ARG A 136 -3.83 25.98 -0.28
CA ARG A 136 -3.17 27.09 -1.00
C ARG A 136 -3.14 26.80 -2.48
#